data_AF-A0A1H9IPU1-F1
#
_entry.id   AF-A0A1H9IPU1-F1
#
_cell.length_a   1.000
_cell.length_b   1.000
_cell.length_c   1.000
_cell.angle_alpha   90.00
_cell.angle_beta   90.00
_cell.angle_gamma   90.00
#
_symmetry.space_group_name_H-M   'P 1'
#
loop_
_entity.id
_entity.type
_entity.pdbx_description
1 polymer ?
#
loop_
_entity_poly.entity_id
_entity_poly.type
_entity_poly.pdbx_seq_one_letter_code
_entity_poly.pdbx_strand_id
1 'polypeptide(L)' 'MTKQERIGTRKATNLSLDADLVADARDLGINLSRACEDALRKEISAERGRRWQEENKDAIAAWNDWAENNELPLDKYRQF' A
#
# COMPACT_ATOMS: atom_id res chain seq x y z
N MET A 1 17.08 -3.40 16.19
CA MET A 1 17.08 -2.62 14.94
C MET A 1 15.75 -1.89 14.85
N THR A 2 15.65 -0.75 15.53
CA THR A 2 14.41 0.04 15.68
C THR A 2 14.21 0.86 14.41
N LYS A 3 13.16 0.54 13.66
CA LYS A 3 12.70 1.31 12.50
C LYS A 3 12.27 2.69 13.00
N GLN A 4 13.17 3.68 12.96
CA GLN A 4 12.79 5.07 13.17
C GLN A 4 11.79 5.43 12.06
N GLU A 5 10.52 5.54 12.43
CA GLU A 5 9.55 6.26 11.62
C GLU A 5 10.07 7.69 11.49
N ARG A 6 10.60 8.03 10.32
CA ARG A 6 10.83 9.41 9.93
C ARG A 6 9.46 10.08 9.99
N ILE A 7 9.18 10.83 11.05
CA ILE A 7 8.11 11.82 11.02
C ILE A 7 8.58 12.85 10.01
N GLY A 8 8.27 12.61 8.74
CA GLY A 8 8.53 13.55 7.66
C GLY A 8 7.92 14.88 8.03
N THR A 9 8.64 15.96 7.77
CA THR A 9 8.13 17.31 7.97
C THR A 9 6.79 17.44 7.23
N ARG A 10 5.70 17.58 8.00
CA ARG A 10 4.36 17.73 7.44
C ARG A 10 4.31 19.05 6.66
N LYS A 11 4.03 18.97 5.37
CA LYS A 11 3.83 20.14 4.52
C LYS A 11 2.35 20.46 4.44
N ALA A 12 1.96 21.66 4.89
CA ALA A 12 0.60 22.15 4.66
C ALA A 12 0.36 22.21 3.15
N THR A 13 -0.72 21.58 2.71
CA THR A 13 -1.09 21.50 1.29
C THR A 13 -2.53 21.99 1.19
N ASN A 14 -2.77 23.00 0.34
CA ASN A 14 -4.13 23.45 0.04
C ASN A 14 -4.70 22.49 -1.02
N LEU A 15 -5.84 21.89 -0.70
CA LEU A 15 -6.62 21.06 -1.62
C LEU A 15 -8.07 21.50 -1.61
N SER A 16 -8.75 21.32 -2.75
CA SER A 16 -10.18 21.54 -2.86
C SER A 16 -10.91 20.24 -2.55
N LEU A 17 -11.86 20.30 -1.62
CA LEU A 17 -12.75 19.20 -1.26
C LEU A 17 -14.20 19.70 -1.33
N ASP A 18 -15.11 18.75 -1.41
CA ASP A 18 -16.53 19.02 -1.26
C ASP A 18 -16.81 19.68 0.10
N ALA A 19 -17.54 20.79 0.08
CA ALA A 19 -17.77 21.60 1.28
C ALA A 19 -18.70 20.90 2.27
N ASP A 20 -19.70 20.15 1.78
CA ASP A 20 -20.66 19.43 2.61
C ASP A 20 -19.96 18.25 3.29
N LEU A 21 -19.09 17.53 2.57
CA LEU A 21 -18.28 16.46 3.15
C LEU A 21 -17.34 16.96 4.26
N VAL A 22 -16.76 18.16 4.09
CA VAL A 22 -15.91 18.78 5.12
C VAL A 22 -16.74 19.22 6.33
N ALA A 23 -17.95 19.72 6.12
CA ALA A 23 -18.87 20.07 7.20
C ALA A 23 -19.26 18.82 8.01
N ASP A 24 -19.72 17.77 7.33
CA ASP A 24 -20.08 16.49 7.95
C ASP A 24 -18.92 15.89 8.75
N ALA A 25 -17.71 15.91 8.18
CA ALA A 25 -16.52 15.43 8.88
C ALA A 25 -16.23 16.22 10.16
N ARG A 26 -16.45 17.53 10.16
CA ARG A 26 -16.27 18.37 11.36
C ARG A 26 -17.33 18.09 12.41
N ASP A 27 -18.59 17.96 12.00
CA ASP A 27 -19.72 17.68 12.88
C ASP A 27 -19.58 16.31 13.57
N LEU A 28 -19.01 15.34 12.85
CA LEU A 28 -18.69 14.01 13.37
C LEU A 28 -17.36 13.94 14.13
N GLY A 29 -16.62 15.04 14.27
CA GLY A 29 -15.33 15.09 14.96
C GLY A 29 -14.21 14.30 14.27
N ILE A 30 -14.32 14.07 12.96
CA ILE A 30 -13.34 13.34 12.16
C ILE A 30 -12.12 14.23 11.94
N ASN A 31 -10.93 13.68 12.22
CA ASN A 31 -9.67 14.35 11.92
C ASN A 31 -9.37 14.27 10.41
N LEU A 32 -9.82 15.29 9.67
CA LEU A 32 -9.70 15.37 8.21
C LEU A 32 -8.26 15.16 7.73
N SER A 33 -7.27 15.76 8.39
CA SER A 33 -5.86 15.62 8.00
C SER A 33 -5.39 14.17 8.09
N ARG A 34 -5.74 13.46 9.18
CA ARG A 34 -5.36 12.06 9.36
C ARG A 34 -6.11 11.16 8.37
N ALA A 35 -7.40 11.39 8.18
CA ALA A 35 -8.20 10.61 7.24
C ALA A 35 -7.67 10.72 5.79
N CYS A 36 -7.35 11.94 5.34
CA CYS A 36 -6.76 12.17 4.03
C CYS A 36 -5.37 11.53 3.90
N GLU A 37 -4.53 11.63 4.93
CA GLU A 37 -3.20 11.02 4.91
C GLU A 37 -3.27 9.48 4.81
N ASP A 38 -4.16 8.85 5.58
CA ASP A 38 -4.34 7.40 5.56
C ASP A 38 -4.92 6.91 4.23
N ALA A 39 -5.89 7.63 3.67
CA ALA A 39 -6.43 7.34 2.34
C ALA A 39 -5.34 7.45 1.27
N LEU A 40 -4.56 8.53 1.28
CA LEU A 40 -3.48 8.74 0.31
C LEU A 40 -2.38 7.67 0.43
N ARG A 41 -2.04 7.25 1.65
CA ARG A 41 -1.07 6.17 1.88
C ARG A 41 -1.53 4.85 1.28
N LYS A 42 -2.82 4.51 1.43
CA LYS A 42 -3.42 3.31 0.84
C LYS A 42 -3.35 3.36 -0.68
N GLU A 43 -3.76 4.48 -1.27
CA GLU A 43 -3.76 4.67 -2.73
C GLU A 43 -2.35 4.57 -3.31
N ILE A 44 -1.37 5.26 -2.71
CA ILE A 44 0.04 5.19 -3.12
C ILE A 44 0.58 3.76 -3.01
N SER A 45 0.25 3.05 -1.94
CA SER A 45 0.70 1.66 -1.75
C SER A 45 0.11 0.73 -2.80
N ALA A 46 -1.18 0.89 -3.12
CA ALA A 46 -1.86 0.10 -4.15
C ALA A 46 -1.24 0.35 -5.53
N GLU A 47 -1.05 1.62 -5.91
CA GLU A 47 -0.47 1.98 -7.20
C GLU A 47 0.99 1.53 -7.33
N ARG A 48 1.79 1.64 -6.26
CA ARG A 48 3.15 1.07 -6.23
C ARG A 48 3.14 -0.44 -6.41
N GLY A 49 2.20 -1.13 -5.74
CA GLY A 49 2.02 -2.57 -5.89
C GLY A 49 1.69 -2.96 -7.34
N ARG A 50 0.75 -2.24 -7.97
CA ARG A 50 0.37 -2.44 -9.38
C ARG A 50 1.57 -2.27 -10.31
N ARG A 51 2.30 -1.17 -10.18
CA ARG A 51 3.50 -0.92 -11.00
C ARG A 51 4.57 -1.98 -10.80
N TRP A 52 4.83 -2.37 -9.56
CA TRP A 52 5.79 -3.42 -9.27
C TRP A 52 5.40 -4.74 -9.92
N GLN A 53 4.12 -5.12 -9.86
CA GLN A 53 3.63 -6.34 -10.54
C GLN A 53 3.80 -6.27 -12.06
N GLU A 54 3.56 -5.10 -12.67
CA GLU A 54 3.76 -4.88 -14.10
C GLU A 54 5.25 -4.99 -14.48
N GLU A 55 6.12 -4.34 -13.72
CA GLU A 55 7.58 -4.35 -13.92
C GLU A 55 8.18 -5.75 -13.72
N ASN A 56 7.62 -6.56 -12.82
CA ASN A 56 8.15 -7.87 -12.46
C ASN A 56 7.37 -9.03 -13.09
N LYS A 57 6.44 -8.74 -14.01
CA LYS A 57 5.54 -9.74 -14.60
C LYS A 57 6.30 -10.91 -15.22
N ASP A 58 7.34 -10.62 -16.00
CA ASP A 58 8.12 -11.64 -16.69
C ASP A 58 8.97 -12.47 -15.71
N ALA A 59 9.53 -11.83 -14.68
CA ALA A 59 10.27 -12.52 -13.63
C ALA A 59 9.38 -13.45 -12.80
N ILE A 60 8.15 -12.99 -12.49
CA ILE A 60 7.14 -13.80 -11.80
C ILE A 60 6.71 -14.97 -12.69
N ALA A 61 6.48 -14.76 -13.98
CA ALA A 61 6.13 -15.83 -14.92
C ALA A 61 7.25 -16.88 -15.01
N ALA A 62 8.50 -16.46 -15.21
CA ALA A 62 9.64 -17.36 -15.27
C ALA A 62 9.82 -18.16 -13.96
N TRP A 63 9.58 -17.52 -12.82
CA TRP A 63 9.63 -18.20 -11.52
C TRP A 63 8.50 -19.20 -11.34
N ASN A 64 7.28 -18.85 -11.76
CA ASN A 64 6.13 -19.77 -11.72
C ASN A 64 6.36 -20.98 -12.62
N ASP A 65 6.83 -20.78 -13.86
CA ASP A 65 7.17 -21.86 -14.79
C ASP A 65 8.25 -22.77 -14.19
N TRP A 66 9.28 -22.21 -13.54
CA TRP A 66 10.28 -23.00 -12.85
C TRP A 66 9.66 -23.79 -11.68
N ALA A 67 8.84 -23.15 -10.85
CA ALA A 67 8.21 -23.79 -9.70
C ALA A 67 7.24 -24.93 -10.09
N GLU A 68 6.56 -24.83 -11.24
CA GLU A 68 5.68 -25.89 -11.77
C GLU A 68 6.47 -27.11 -12.28
N ASN A 69 7.64 -26.86 -12.89
CA ASN A 69 8.45 -27.90 -13.50
C ASN A 69 9.48 -28.53 -12.53
N ASN A 70 9.58 -28.04 -11.29
CA ASN A 70 10.55 -28.50 -10.30
C ASN A 70 9.86 -28.85 -8.98
N GLU A 71 10.37 -29.86 -8.27
CA GLU A 71 9.93 -30.12 -6.91
C GLU A 71 10.31 -28.94 -6.00
N LEU A 72 9.34 -28.41 -5.25
CA LEU A 72 9.61 -27.31 -4.33
C LEU A 72 10.57 -27.79 -3.22
N PRO A 73 11.72 -27.15 -3.00
CA PRO A 73 12.77 -27.65 -2.10
C PRO A 73 12.32 -27.91 -0.65
N LEU A 74 11.25 -27.23 -0.23
CA LEU A 74 10.71 -27.29 1.12
C LEU A 74 9.36 -28.02 1.21
N ASP A 75 8.85 -28.60 0.11
CA ASP A 75 7.53 -29.21 0.10
C ASP A 75 7.42 -30.38 1.08
N LYS A 76 8.52 -31.12 1.26
CA LYS A 76 8.67 -32.20 2.26
C LYS A 76 8.50 -31.78 3.73
N TYR A 77 8.49 -30.48 4.01
CA TYR A 77 8.28 -29.93 5.37
C TYR A 77 6.93 -29.22 5.51
N ARG A 78 6.09 -29.20 4.47
CA ARG A 78 4.76 -28.58 4.53
C ARG A 78 3.86 -29.40 5.47
N GLN A 79 3.56 -28.85 6.64
CA GLN A 79 2.56 -29.39 7.57
C GLN A 79 1.20 -28.80 7.18
N PHE A 80 0.38 -29.58 6.49
CA PHE A 80 -1.03 -29.26 6.23
C PHE A 80 -1.90 -29.56 7.45
#